data_AF-A0A7X9DEX2-F1
#
_entry.id   AF-A0A7X9DEX2-F1
#
_cell.length_a   1.000
_cell.length_b   1.000
_cell.length_c   1.000
_cell.angle_alpha   90.00
_cell.angle_beta   90.00
_cell.angle_gamma   90.00
#
_symmetry.space_group_name_H-M   'P 1'
#
loop_
_entity.id
_entity.type
_entity.pdbx_description
1 polymer ?
#
loop_
_entity_poly.entity_id
_entity_poly.type
_entity_poly.pdbx_seq_one_letter_code
_entity_poly.pdbx_strand_id
1 'polypeptide(L)' 'IETRSFFIPMHLQPAFKEWVGDEQYPVAEDGAQRGFYLPSSSDLTSEEIEYVCDSIYKIVKGSL' A
#
# COMPACT_ATOMS: atom_id res chain seq x y z
N ILE A 1 6.03 -0.58 -13.39
CA ILE A 1 5.22 0.26 -12.49
C ILE A 1 5.84 0.14 -11.11
N GLU A 2 6.50 1.20 -10.62
CA GLU A 2 7.00 1.19 -9.24
C GLU A 2 5.80 1.38 -8.30
N THR A 3 5.73 0.56 -7.26
CA THR A 3 4.74 0.67 -6.18
C THR A 3 5.47 0.62 -4.85
N ARG A 4 4.82 1.12 -3.79
CA ARG A 4 5.34 1.01 -2.43
C ARG A 4 4.28 0.46 -1.51
N SER A 5 4.65 -0.44 -0.61
CA SER A 5 3.74 -0.88 0.44
C SER A 5 3.27 0.30 1.28
N PHE A 6 2.06 0.20 1.82
CA PHE A 6 1.61 1.14 2.83
C PHE A 6 2.49 1.05 4.09
N PHE A 7 2.45 2.09 4.92
CA PHE A 7 3.27 2.13 6.13
C PHE A 7 2.91 1.00 7.08
N ILE A 8 3.94 0.36 7.64
CA ILE A 8 3.78 -0.58 8.75
C ILE A 8 3.46 0.24 10.02
N PRO A 9 2.33 -0.03 10.71
CA PRO A 9 1.94 0.68 11.92
C PRO A 9 3.03 0.61 12.98
N MET A 10 3.16 1.67 13.77
CA MET A 10 4.23 1.78 14.77
C MET A 10 4.23 0.61 15.76
N HIS A 11 3.06 0.14 16.18
CA HIS A 11 2.96 -0.97 17.15
C HIS A 11 3.41 -2.33 16.60
N LEU A 12 3.50 -2.47 15.28
CA LEU A 12 4.04 -3.67 14.62
C LEU A 12 5.55 -3.56 14.33
N GLN A 13 6.14 -2.38 14.49
CA GLN A 13 7.54 -2.16 14.18
C GLN A 13 8.43 -2.53 15.38
N PRO A 14 9.45 -3.39 15.22
CA PRO A 14 10.31 -3.84 16.33
C PRO A 14 10.97 -2.70 17.11
N ALA A 15 11.28 -1.59 16.44
CA ALA A 15 11.90 -0.42 17.04
C ALA A 15 11.02 0.27 18.10
N PHE A 16 9.70 0.09 18.08
CA PHE A 16 8.79 0.76 18.99
C PHE A 16 8.19 -0.16 20.07
N LYS A 17 8.65 -1.42 20.16
CA LYS A 17 8.07 -2.44 21.05
C LYS A 17 7.94 -1.98 22.51
N GLU A 18 8.93 -1.25 23.02
CA GLU A 18 8.96 -0.75 24.41
C GLU A 18 7.98 0.42 24.67
N TRP A 19 7.45 1.05 23.63
CA TRP A 19 6.55 2.22 23.74
C TRP A 19 5.08 1.92 23.42
N VAL A 20 4.79 0.80 22.75
CA VAL A 20 3.45 0.49 22.21
C VAL A 20 2.72 -0.65 22.93
N GLY A 21 3.39 -1.40 23.82
CA GLY A 21 2.76 -2.49 24.57
C GLY A 21 2.08 -3.53 23.67
N ASP A 22 1.09 -4.24 24.21
CA ASP A 22 0.31 -5.26 23.50
C ASP A 22 -1.01 -4.71 22.90
N GLU A 23 -1.02 -3.44 22.51
CA GLU A 23 -2.20 -2.79 21.93
C GLU A 23 -2.42 -3.20 20.47
N GLN A 24 -3.68 -3.19 20.02
CA GLN A 24 -4.08 -3.52 18.65
C GLN A 24 -4.77 -2.34 17.98
N TYR A 25 -4.44 -2.12 16.70
CA TYR A 25 -4.97 -1.02 15.90
C TYR A 25 -5.50 -1.57 14.57
N PRO A 26 -6.63 -2.29 14.57
CA PRO A 26 -7.07 -3.12 13.45
C PRO A 26 -7.27 -2.33 12.15
N VAL A 27 -7.67 -1.06 12.24
CA VAL A 27 -7.82 -0.18 11.05
C VAL A 27 -6.46 0.14 10.43
N ALA A 28 -5.43 0.41 11.24
CA ALA A 28 -4.09 0.67 10.76
C ALA A 28 -3.43 -0.60 10.20
N GLU A 29 -3.64 -1.74 10.88
CA GLU A 29 -3.16 -3.06 10.45
C GLU A 29 -3.76 -3.47 9.10
N ASP A 30 -5.08 -3.31 8.93
CA ASP A 30 -5.77 -3.59 7.67
C ASP A 30 -5.23 -2.72 6.52
N GLY A 31 -4.99 -1.43 6.79
CA GLY A 31 -4.38 -0.51 5.84
C GLY A 31 -2.98 -0.96 5.40
N ALA A 32 -2.16 -1.46 6.31
CA ALA A 32 -0.83 -1.96 6.01
C ALA A 32 -0.84 -3.30 5.25
N GLN A 33 -1.81 -4.16 5.55
CA GLN A 33 -1.94 -5.47 4.93
C GLN A 33 -2.42 -5.38 3.47
N ARG A 34 -3.36 -4.47 3.18
CA ARG A 34 -4.04 -4.40 1.88
C ARG A 34 -3.69 -3.16 1.06
N GLY A 35 -3.15 -2.13 1.70
CA GLY A 35 -2.82 -0.86 1.06
C GLY A 35 -1.44 -0.84 0.41
N PHE A 36 -1.33 -0.08 -0.68
CA PHE A 36 -0.07 0.27 -1.32
C PHE A 36 -0.26 1.57 -2.12
N TYR A 37 0.84 2.24 -2.40
CA TYR A 37 0.88 3.46 -3.20
C TYR A 37 1.15 3.12 -4.66
N LEU A 38 0.34 3.75 -5.52
CA LEU A 38 0.55 3.81 -6.96
C LEU A 38 1.45 5.00 -7.32
N PRO A 39 2.02 5.04 -8.54
CA PRO A 39 2.64 6.24 -9.05
C PRO A 39 1.70 7.44 -8.91
N SER A 40 2.17 8.52 -8.30
CA SER A 40 1.39 9.73 -8.03
C SER A 40 2.19 11.02 -8.25
N SER A 41 3.23 10.98 -9.10
CA SER A 41 4.01 12.16 -9.44
C SER A 41 3.16 13.17 -10.22
N SER A 42 3.43 14.46 -10.05
CA SER A 42 2.84 15.53 -10.87
C SER A 42 3.17 15.41 -12.36
N ASP A 43 4.24 14.68 -12.68
CA ASP A 43 4.77 14.55 -14.04
C ASP A 43 4.12 13.39 -14.82
N LEU A 44 3.21 12.64 -14.18
CA LEU A 44 2.50 11.53 -14.84
C LEU A 44 1.63 12.03 -15.99
N THR A 45 1.76 11.38 -17.14
CA THR A 45 0.87 11.63 -18.27
C THR A 45 -0.43 10.83 -18.14
N SER A 46 -1.45 11.25 -18.89
CA SER A 46 -2.73 10.52 -18.94
C SER A 46 -2.55 9.08 -19.44
N GLU A 47 -1.66 8.88 -20.41
CA GLU A 47 -1.33 7.57 -20.98
C GLU A 47 -0.65 6.66 -19.94
N GLU A 48 0.24 7.22 -19.11
CA GLU A 48 0.87 6.48 -18.02
C GLU A 48 -0.14 6.07 -16.94
N ILE A 49 -1.08 6.96 -16.61
CA ILE A 49 -2.17 6.67 -15.68
C ILE A 49 -3.05 5.54 -16.22
N GLU A 50 -3.46 5.61 -17.49
CA GLU A 50 -4.26 4.57 -18.15
C GLU A 50 -3.53 3.23 -18.16
N TYR A 51 -2.24 3.23 -18.49
CA TYR A 51 -1.39 2.03 -18.42
C TYR A 51 -1.33 1.40 -17.02
N VAL A 52 -1.24 2.22 -15.96
CA VAL A 52 -1.27 1.75 -14.57
C VAL A 52 -2.63 1.12 -14.25
N CYS A 53 -3.73 1.81 -14.55
CA CYS A 53 -5.09 1.32 -14.32
C CYS A 53 -5.37 -0.01 -15.03
N ASP A 54 -5.00 -0.11 -16.31
CA ASP A 54 -5.16 -1.33 -17.10
C ASP A 54 -4.33 -2.49 -16.56
N SER A 55 -3.11 -2.22 -16.12
CA SER A 55 -2.23 -3.22 -15.54
C SER A 55 -2.84 -3.80 -14.26
N ILE A 56 -3.38 -2.94 -13.38
CA ILE A 56 -4.08 -3.38 -12.17
C ILE A 56 -5.31 -4.21 -12.53
N TYR A 57 -6.13 -3.74 -13.47
CA TYR A 57 -7.33 -4.45 -13.90
C TYR A 57 -7.00 -5.86 -14.41
N LYS A 58 -5.97 -5.99 -15.26
CA LYS A 58 -5.50 -7.28 -15.79
C LYS A 58 -5.01 -8.22 -14.69
N ILE A 59 -4.23 -7.72 -13.72
CA ILE A 59 -3.72 -8.53 -12.60
C ILE A 59 -4.88 -9.03 -11.73
N VAL A 60 -5.82 -8.14 -11.36
CA VAL A 60 -6.94 -8.50 -10.48
C VAL A 60 -7.92 -9.44 -11.17
N LYS A 61 -8.20 -9.25 -12.47
CA LYS A 61 -9.12 -10.12 -13.23
C LYS A 61 -8.51 -11.43 -13.70
N GLY A 62 -7.21 -11.46 -13.99
CA GLY A 62 -6.48 -12.66 -14.39
C GLY A 62 -6.09 -13.57 -13.22
N SER A 63 -6.34 -13.14 -11.97
CA SER A 63 -6.11 -13.91 -10.75
C SER A 63 -7.38 -14.61 -10.22
N LEU A 64 -8.45 -14.65 -11.03
CA LEU A 64 -9.67 -15.46 -10.85
C LEU A 64 -9.70 -16.57 -11.90
#